data_AF-A0A8S3E918-F1
#
_entry.id   AF-A0A8S3E918-F1
#
_cell.length_a   1.000
_cell.length_b   1.000
_cell.length_c   1.000
_cell.angle_alpha   90.00
_cell.angle_beta   90.00
_cell.angle_gamma   90.00
#
_symmetry.space_group_name_H-M   'P 1'
#
loop_
_entity.id
_entity.type
_entity.pdbx_description
1 polymer ?
#
loop_
_entity_poly.entity_id
_entity_poly.type
_entity_poly.pdbx_seq_one_letter_code
_entity_poly.pdbx_strand_id
1 'polypeptide(L)' 'VLRVLGCNPSPMTLQGTNTYLIGKGRNRLLLDAGQGVPAYVDELKNTMKKNNIGLQA' A
#
# COMPACT_ATOMS: atom_id res chain seq x y z
N VAL A 1 2.64 5.17 10.78
CA VAL A 1 2.62 5.07 9.29
C VAL A 1 2.89 3.61 8.95
N LEU A 2 2.18 3.04 7.97
CA LEU A 2 2.46 1.69 7.45
C LEU A 2 2.92 1.79 6.00
N ARG A 3 3.85 0.92 5.59
CA ARG A 3 4.37 0.83 4.23
C ARG A 3 3.93 -0.47 3.58
N VAL A 4 3.52 -0.41 2.32
CA VAL A 4 3.20 -1.55 1.46
C VAL A 4 4.06 -1.45 0.20
N LEU A 5 4.63 -2.57 -0.26
CA LEU A 5 5.40 -2.59 -1.51
C LEU A 5 4.46 -2.82 -2.70
N GLY A 6 4.71 -2.09 -3.79
CA GLY A 6 3.93 -2.12 -5.03
C GLY A 6 4.11 -3.39 -5.88
N CYS A 7 4.90 -4.36 -5.42
CA CYS A 7 5.17 -5.63 -6.09
C CYS A 7 5.69 -5.48 -7.54
N ASN A 8 6.38 -4.38 -7.84
CA ASN A 8 6.85 -4.02 -9.17
C ASN A 8 8.37 -3.71 -9.17
N PRO A 9 9.25 -4.71 -8.92
CA PRO A 9 10.69 -4.48 -8.91
C PRO A 9 11.22 -4.16 -10.32
N SER A 10 12.11 -3.17 -10.42
CA SER A 10 12.77 -2.77 -11.66
C SER A 10 13.99 -1.90 -11.35
N PRO A 11 14.88 -1.61 -12.32
CA PRO A 11 15.97 -0.65 -12.11
C PRO A 11 15.51 0.73 -11.61
N MET A 12 14.30 1.16 -11.99
CA MET A 12 13.75 2.47 -11.62
C MET A 12 12.87 2.46 -10.36
N THR A 13 12.44 1.28 -9.89
CA THR A 13 11.59 1.10 -8.71
C THR A 13 12.28 0.31 -7.59
N LEU A 14 13.51 -0.14 -7.83
CA LEU A 14 14.29 -1.01 -6.94
C LEU A 14 13.49 -2.28 -6.57
N GLN A 15 13.17 -2.48 -5.30
CA GLN A 15 12.37 -3.60 -4.81
C GLN A 15 10.87 -3.45 -5.13
N GLY A 16 10.45 -2.28 -5.59
CA GLY A 16 9.06 -1.93 -5.86
C GLY A 16 8.72 -0.54 -5.33
N THR A 17 7.66 0.05 -5.87
CA THR A 17 7.12 1.33 -5.40
C THR A 17 6.73 1.22 -3.93
N ASN A 18 7.16 2.17 -3.09
CA ASN A 18 6.72 2.21 -1.70
C ASN A 18 5.42 3.00 -1.60
N THR A 19 4.32 2.35 -1.23
CA THR A 19 3.05 3.03 -0.93
C THR A 19 2.84 3.09 0.58
N TYR A 20 2.13 4.11 1.05
CA TYR A 20 2.01 4.38 2.49
C TYR A 20 0.57 4.57 2.93
N LEU A 21 0.19 3.95 4.04
CA LEU A 21 -1.04 4.24 4.78
C LEU A 21 -0.70 5.19 5.93
N ILE A 22 -1.12 6.44 5.78
CA ILE A 22 -0.81 7.56 6.67
C ILE A 22 -2.01 7.87 7.57
N GLY A 23 -1.75 8.01 8.86
CA GLY A 23 -2.76 8.25 9.89
C GLY A 23 -2.66 7.25 11.05
N LYS A 24 -3.33 7.58 12.15
CA LYS A 24 -3.43 6.71 13.35
C LYS A 24 -4.81 6.09 13.52
N GLY A 25 -5.85 6.67 12.89
CA GLY A 25 -7.22 6.18 12.97
C GLY A 25 -7.51 4.96 12.11
N ARG A 26 -8.78 4.54 12.13
CA ARG A 26 -9.32 3.45 11.31
C ARG A 26 -9.27 3.81 9.83
N ASN A 27 -9.60 5.04 9.45
CA ASN A 27 -9.49 5.49 8.07
C ASN A 27 -8.15 6.20 7.87
N ARG A 28 -7.43 5.84 6.81
CA ARG A 28 -6.09 6.36 6.53
C ARG A 28 -5.98 6.82 5.08
N LEU A 29 -5.10 7.79 4.86
CA LEU A 29 -4.74 8.27 3.54
C LEU A 29 -3.78 7.26 2.89
N LEU A 30 -4.04 6.90 1.63
CA LEU A 30 -3.11 6.16 0.80
C LEU A 30 -2.24 7.15 0.02
N LEU A 31 -0.93 7.08 0.21
CA LEU A 31 0.04 7.81 -0.58
C LEU A 31 0.68 6.87 -1.60
N ASP A 32 0.61 7.26 -2.87
CA ASP A 32 1.07 6.52 -4.05
C ASP A 32 0.28 5.22 -4.32
N ALA A 33 0.29 4.76 -5.56
CA ALA A 33 -0.61 3.72 -6.06
C ALA A 33 0.06 2.66 -6.95
N GLY A 34 1.33 2.30 -6.72
CA GLY A 34 1.98 1.17 -7.39
C GLY A 34 1.82 1.16 -8.93
N GLN A 35 1.80 -0.02 -9.56
CA GLN A 35 1.65 -0.17 -11.03
C GLN A 35 0.59 -1.20 -11.46
N GLY A 36 -0.59 -1.22 -10.83
CA GLY A 36 -1.69 -2.11 -11.25
C GLY A 36 -1.40 -3.61 -11.17
N VAL A 37 -0.33 -4.00 -10.46
CA VAL A 37 0.05 -5.40 -10.23
C VAL A 37 -1.00 -6.06 -9.32
N PRO A 38 -1.61 -7.20 -9.71
CA PRO A 38 -2.62 -7.86 -8.88
C PRO A 38 -2.14 -8.20 -7.47
N ALA A 39 -0.89 -8.67 -7.35
CA ALA A 39 -0.26 -8.99 -6.07
C ALA A 39 -0.18 -7.77 -5.12
N TYR A 40 -0.04 -6.56 -5.66
CA TYR A 40 -0.06 -5.34 -4.84
C TYR A 40 -1.44 -5.09 -4.23
N VAL A 41 -2.52 -5.30 -5.00
CA VAL A 41 -3.90 -5.12 -4.51
C VAL A 41 -4.19 -6.12 -3.38
N ASP A 42 -3.73 -7.36 -3.52
CA ASP A 42 -3.89 -8.38 -2.49
C ASP A 42 -3.09 -8.04 -1.22
N GLU A 43 -1.83 -7.62 -1.37
CA GLU A 43 -0.98 -7.23 -0.24
C GLU A 43 -1.53 -5.99 0.49
N LEU A 44 -2.05 -5.01 -0.26
CA LEU A 44 -2.69 -3.82 0.29
C LEU A 44 -3.96 -4.19 1.08
N LYS A 45 -4.84 -5.00 0.50
CA LYS A 45 -6.06 -5.49 1.18
C LYS A 45 -5.74 -6.30 2.43
N ASN A 46 -4.75 -7.18 2.36
CA ASN A 46 -4.30 -7.99 3.50
C ASN A 46 -3.75 -7.11 4.62
N THR A 47 -2.91 -6.13 4.27
CA THR A 47 -2.37 -5.16 5.24
C THR A 47 -3.49 -4.37 5.90
N MET A 48 -4.45 -3.87 5.12
CA MET A 48 -5.60 -3.14 5.65
C MET A 48 -6.46 -4.01 6.58
N LYS A 49 -6.78 -5.24 6.17
CA LYS A 49 -7.57 -6.18 6.98
C LYS A 49 -6.88 -6.54 8.29
N LYS A 50 -5.57 -6.87 8.24
CA LYS A 50 -4.76 -7.23 9.42
C LYS A 50 -4.70 -6.09 10.45
N ASN A 51 -4.68 -4.84 9.98
CA ASN A 51 -4.60 -3.67 10.84
C ASN A 51 -5.97 -3.02 11.10
N ASN A 52 -7.06 -3.62 10.61
CA ASN A 52 -8.42 -3.10 10.72
C ASN A 52 -8.57 -1.65 10.19
N ILE A 53 -7.96 -1.37 9.03
CA ILE A 53 -7.88 -0.06 8.37
C ILE A 53 -8.85 0.03 7.19
N GLY A 54 -9.50 1.18 7.03
CA GLY A 54 -10.17 1.62 5.80
C GLY A 54 -9.41 2.75 5.10
N LEU A 55 -9.74 3.02 3.84
CA LEU A 55 -9.23 4.18 3.13
C LEU A 55 -10.13 5.39 3.36
N GLN A 56 -9.50 6.55 3.53
CA GLN A 56 -10.21 7.82 3.52
C GLN A 56 -10.58 8.17 2.07
N ALA A 57 -11.82 8.63 1.88
CA ALA A 57 -12.31 9.16 0.61
C ALA A 57 -11.76 10.57 0.35
#